data_AF-A0A6A7L4S2-F1
#
_entry.id   AF-A0A6A7L4S2-F1
#
_cell.length_a   1.000
_cell.length_b   1.000
_cell.length_c   1.000
_cell.angle_alpha   90.00
_cell.angle_beta   90.00
_cell.angle_gamma   90.00
#
_symmetry.space_group_name_H-M   'P 1'
#
loop_
_entity.id
_entity.type
_entity.pdbx_description
1 polymer ?
#
loop_
_entity_poly.entity_id
_entity_poly.type
_entity_poly.pdbx_seq_one_letter_code
_entity_poly.pdbx_strand_id
1 'polypeptide(L)'
;MKGVVMPRLVRTPSFNDLSVASFEGLRARIAPVRERLLSHPVYRAVDTLPRLRRFMSHHVFAVWDFMCLAKRLQRDFTSLDRLWLPPARPSLARFINGIVLGEESDVDADGRAASHFDLYLAAMEEVGAPTKSARRFIALLREGAEPRDGLAAVRVPAAVEAFVGETMRTVEYGTTLEVLSSFLFGREDLIPEMFARLLPQWIESRQARRFAYYVQRHIELDGDDHGPAGQRALAEMAGDEAAAWRAAAGAAESAIVARIALWDGVHADLAAV
;
A
#
# COMPACT_ATOMS: atom_id res chain seq x y z
N MET A 1 11.39 56.45 -7.67
CA MET A 1 11.29 55.06 -7.14
C MET A 1 10.22 55.01 -6.05
N LYS A 2 9.03 54.50 -6.36
CA LYS A 2 8.09 53.93 -5.38
C LYS A 2 7.41 52.75 -6.07
N GLY A 3 7.78 51.53 -5.66
CA GLY A 3 7.25 50.29 -6.21
C GLY A 3 5.82 50.06 -5.73
N VAL A 4 4.91 49.86 -6.67
CA VAL A 4 3.53 49.44 -6.40
C VAL A 4 3.55 47.93 -6.14
N VAL A 5 3.20 47.53 -4.92
CA VAL A 5 2.99 46.12 -4.57
C VAL A 5 1.60 45.71 -5.08
N MET A 6 1.57 44.85 -6.10
CA MET A 6 0.34 44.23 -6.58
C MET A 6 -0.19 43.24 -5.54
N PRO A 7 -1.51 43.22 -5.23
CA PRO A 7 -2.08 42.24 -4.31
C PRO A 7 -2.00 40.84 -4.95
N ARG A 8 -1.55 39.84 -4.18
CA ARG A 8 -1.69 38.43 -4.58
C ARG A 8 -3.18 38.12 -4.73
N LEU A 9 -3.61 37.73 -5.93
CA LEU A 9 -4.93 37.15 -6.14
C LEU A 9 -5.07 35.89 -5.28
N VAL A 10 -5.91 35.97 -4.25
CA VAL A 10 -6.42 34.79 -3.56
C VAL A 10 -7.41 34.13 -4.52
N ARG A 11 -7.03 32.98 -5.09
CA ARG A 11 -7.96 32.17 -5.90
C ARG A 11 -9.13 31.74 -5.02
N THR A 12 -10.35 32.09 -5.41
CA THR A 12 -11.56 31.49 -4.86
C THR A 12 -11.59 30.01 -5.26
N PRO A 13 -11.79 29.07 -4.30
CA PRO A 13 -11.90 27.65 -4.63
C PRO A 13 -13.08 27.42 -5.58
N SER A 14 -12.93 26.52 -6.56
CA SER A 14 -14.05 26.09 -7.39
C SER A 14 -15.04 25.26 -6.56
N PHE A 15 -16.28 25.07 -7.04
CA PHE A 15 -17.26 24.19 -6.37
C PHE A 15 -16.72 22.77 -6.14
N ASN A 16 -15.88 22.28 -7.06
CA ASN A 16 -15.23 20.98 -6.97
C ASN A 16 -14.13 20.94 -5.88
N ASP A 17 -13.60 22.11 -5.47
CA ASP A 17 -12.57 22.22 -4.41
C ASP A 17 -13.17 22.25 -3.00
N LEU A 18 -14.44 22.63 -2.86
CA LEU A 18 -15.17 22.62 -1.59
C LEU A 18 -15.75 21.24 -1.27
N SER A 19 -16.11 20.46 -2.30
CA SER A 19 -16.68 19.12 -2.12
C SER A 19 -15.66 18.09 -1.59
N VAL A 20 -14.37 18.38 -1.58
CA VAL A 20 -13.29 17.48 -1.13
C VAL A 20 -12.74 17.86 0.25
N ALA A 21 -13.29 18.88 0.93
CA ALA A 21 -12.77 19.38 2.21
C ALA A 21 -13.13 18.52 3.44
N SER A 22 -13.55 17.26 3.24
CA SER A 22 -13.88 16.31 4.30
C SER A 22 -13.49 14.90 3.90
N PHE A 23 -13.57 13.98 4.86
CA PHE A 23 -13.34 12.56 4.62
C PHE A 23 -14.33 11.99 3.58
N GLU A 24 -15.60 12.35 3.65
CA GLU A 24 -16.64 11.96 2.69
C GLU A 24 -16.33 12.53 1.30
N GLY A 25 -15.87 13.77 1.24
CA GLY A 25 -15.46 14.43 0.01
C GLY A 25 -14.30 13.72 -0.67
N LEU A 26 -13.29 13.32 0.10
CA LEU A 26 -12.18 12.50 -0.37
C LEU A 26 -12.69 11.16 -0.90
N ARG A 27 -13.53 10.44 -0.13
CA ARG A 27 -14.09 9.15 -0.56
C ARG A 27 -14.89 9.25 -1.86
N ALA A 28 -15.70 10.29 -1.99
CA ALA A 28 -16.46 10.56 -3.20
C ALA A 28 -15.53 10.79 -4.41
N ARG A 29 -14.42 11.51 -4.22
CA ARG A 29 -13.44 11.76 -5.28
C ARG A 29 -12.74 10.48 -5.75
N ILE A 30 -12.35 9.59 -4.83
CA ILE A 30 -11.64 8.36 -5.19
C ILE A 30 -12.57 7.21 -5.59
N ALA A 31 -13.88 7.32 -5.35
CA ALA A 31 -14.84 6.25 -5.63
C ALA A 31 -14.76 5.70 -7.07
N PRO A 32 -14.68 6.51 -8.15
CA PRO A 32 -14.59 5.98 -9.52
C PRO A 32 -13.34 5.14 -9.77
N VAL A 33 -12.17 5.59 -9.28
CA VAL A 33 -10.92 4.84 -9.46
C VAL A 33 -10.89 3.59 -8.56
N ARG A 34 -11.46 3.66 -7.36
CA ARG A 34 -11.63 2.51 -6.47
C ARG A 34 -12.50 1.44 -7.11
N GLU A 35 -13.66 1.82 -7.66
CA GLU A 35 -14.56 0.88 -8.34
C GLU A 35 -13.87 0.20 -9.53
N ARG A 36 -13.14 0.97 -10.34
CA ARG A 36 -12.36 0.42 -11.46
C ARG A 36 -11.31 -0.60 -10.99
N LEU A 37 -10.63 -0.31 -9.89
CA LEU A 37 -9.65 -1.23 -9.32
C LEU A 37 -10.29 -2.50 -8.77
N LEU A 38 -11.43 -2.37 -8.10
CA LEU A 38 -12.16 -3.49 -7.49
C LEU A 38 -12.91 -4.35 -8.51
N SER A 39 -13.20 -3.82 -9.69
CA SER A 39 -13.80 -4.56 -10.82
C SER A 39 -12.76 -5.10 -11.81
N HIS A 40 -11.47 -4.93 -11.52
CA HIS A 40 -10.38 -5.28 -12.44
C HIS A 40 -10.38 -6.78 -12.82
N PRO A 41 -10.18 -7.15 -14.10
CA PRO A 41 -10.27 -8.53 -14.58
C PRO A 41 -9.19 -9.47 -14.01
N VAL A 42 -8.08 -8.92 -13.50
CA VAL A 42 -7.00 -9.70 -12.87
C VAL A 42 -7.51 -10.69 -11.82
N TYR A 43 -8.52 -10.32 -11.02
CA TYR A 43 -9.01 -11.20 -9.95
C TYR A 43 -9.62 -12.50 -10.49
N ARG A 44 -10.26 -12.45 -11.66
CA ARG A 44 -10.81 -13.63 -12.33
C ARG A 44 -9.75 -14.40 -13.13
N ALA A 45 -8.68 -13.73 -13.54
CA ALA A 45 -7.61 -14.35 -14.31
C ALA A 45 -6.66 -15.21 -13.45
N VAL A 46 -6.64 -15.03 -12.12
CA VAL A 46 -5.79 -15.83 -11.21
C VAL A 46 -6.50 -17.12 -10.82
N ASP A 47 -6.90 -17.92 -11.81
CA ASP A 47 -7.80 -19.09 -11.70
C ASP A 47 -7.08 -20.45 -11.73
N THR A 48 -5.78 -20.46 -12.01
CA THR A 48 -4.96 -21.68 -12.08
C THR A 48 -3.64 -21.50 -11.35
N LEU A 49 -3.02 -22.60 -10.91
CA LEU A 49 -1.74 -22.54 -10.20
C LEU A 49 -0.63 -21.84 -10.99
N PRO A 50 -0.43 -22.07 -12.30
CA PRO A 50 0.53 -21.30 -13.08
C PRO A 50 0.29 -19.80 -13.04
N ARG A 51 -0.98 -19.36 -13.13
CA ARG A 51 -1.35 -17.94 -13.07
C ARG A 51 -1.20 -17.36 -11.67
N LEU A 52 -1.51 -18.12 -10.62
CA LEU A 52 -1.21 -17.73 -9.23
C LEU A 52 0.28 -17.52 -9.03
N ARG A 53 1.11 -18.48 -9.45
CA ARG A 53 2.57 -18.34 -9.35
C ARG A 53 3.07 -17.07 -10.02
N ARG A 54 2.50 -16.76 -11.20
CA ARG A 54 2.87 -15.57 -11.95
C ARG A 54 2.41 -14.29 -11.26
N PHE A 55 1.16 -14.25 -10.81
CA PHE A 55 0.62 -13.15 -10.01
C PHE A 55 1.51 -12.86 -8.80
N MET A 56 1.85 -13.90 -8.02
CA MET A 56 2.67 -13.75 -6.81
C MET A 56 4.07 -13.23 -7.12
N SER A 57 4.68 -13.64 -8.25
CA SER A 57 6.00 -13.16 -8.66
C SER A 57 6.05 -11.65 -8.98
N HIS A 58 4.91 -11.04 -9.29
CA HIS A 58 4.79 -9.58 -9.42
C HIS A 58 4.43 -8.93 -8.08
N HIS A 59 3.42 -9.50 -7.40
CA HIS A 59 2.83 -8.90 -6.21
C HIS A 59 3.78 -8.86 -5.01
N VAL A 60 4.74 -9.79 -4.91
CA VAL A 60 5.72 -9.83 -3.81
C VAL A 60 6.46 -8.49 -3.59
N PHE A 61 6.69 -7.71 -4.64
CA PHE A 61 7.34 -6.40 -4.53
C PHE A 61 6.41 -5.33 -3.93
N ALA A 62 5.10 -5.42 -4.21
CA ALA A 62 4.08 -4.59 -3.56
C ALA A 62 3.91 -4.93 -2.07
N VAL A 63 4.09 -6.20 -1.70
CA VAL A 63 4.13 -6.61 -0.29
C VAL A 63 5.32 -5.96 0.44
N TRP A 64 6.47 -5.87 -0.24
CA TRP A 64 7.64 -5.18 0.31
C TRP A 64 7.45 -3.65 0.41
N ASP A 65 6.96 -2.99 -0.66
CA ASP A 65 6.85 -1.53 -0.68
C ASP A 65 5.80 -0.97 0.29
N PHE A 66 4.79 -1.78 0.63
CA PHE A 66 3.83 -1.50 1.68
C PHE A 66 4.53 -1.20 3.01
N MET A 67 5.50 -2.05 3.39
CA MET A 67 6.25 -1.85 4.61
C MET A 67 7.07 -0.57 4.59
N CYS A 68 7.55 -0.11 3.43
CA CYS A 68 8.25 1.18 3.35
C CYS A 68 7.33 2.36 3.71
N LEU A 69 6.06 2.34 3.29
CA LEU A 69 5.07 3.33 3.71
C LEU A 69 4.81 3.24 5.23
N ALA A 70 4.61 2.03 5.75
CA ALA A 70 4.36 1.81 7.18
C ALA A 70 5.53 2.30 8.04
N LYS A 71 6.77 1.99 7.67
CA LYS A 71 7.97 2.44 8.41
C LYS A 71 8.18 3.96 8.31
N ARG A 72 7.86 4.57 7.18
CA ARG A 72 7.87 6.04 7.05
C ARG A 72 6.88 6.68 8.03
N LEU A 73 5.65 6.18 8.10
CA LEU A 73 4.65 6.66 9.06
C LEU A 73 5.05 6.37 10.51
N GLN A 74 5.66 5.20 10.78
CA GLN A 74 6.12 4.88 12.11
C GLN A 74 7.19 5.87 12.55
N ARG A 75 8.13 6.23 11.66
CA ARG A 75 9.12 7.26 11.96
C ARG A 75 8.47 8.61 12.26
N ASP A 76 7.49 9.01 11.47
CA ASP A 76 6.85 10.32 11.58
C ASP A 76 5.93 10.44 12.82
N PHE A 77 5.28 9.36 13.25
CA PHE A 77 4.32 9.37 14.38
C PHE A 77 4.88 8.89 15.72
N THR A 78 6.05 8.25 15.73
CA THR A 78 6.64 7.67 16.94
C THR A 78 8.03 8.24 17.21
N SER A 79 9.01 7.37 17.43
CA SER A 79 10.43 7.69 17.53
C SER A 79 11.22 6.48 17.07
N LEU A 80 12.12 6.67 16.10
CA LEU A 80 13.18 5.70 15.76
C LEU A 80 14.57 6.17 16.21
N ASP A 81 14.64 7.30 16.90
CA ASP A 81 15.87 7.85 17.45
C ASP A 81 16.34 7.09 18.70
N ARG A 82 17.65 7.19 18.99
CA ARG A 82 18.25 6.60 20.19
C ARG A 82 17.66 7.11 21.50
N LEU A 83 17.24 8.37 21.52
CA LEU A 83 16.59 8.98 22.68
C LEU A 83 15.09 8.93 22.45
N TRP A 84 14.42 8.05 23.19
CA TRP A 84 12.97 7.96 23.12
C TRP A 84 12.32 9.15 23.84
N LEU A 85 11.36 9.78 23.16
CA LEU A 85 10.47 10.80 23.72
C LEU A 85 9.01 10.31 23.58
N PRO A 86 8.11 10.72 24.50
CA PRO A 86 6.68 10.45 24.35
C PRO A 86 6.14 11.01 23.02
N PRO A 87 5.29 10.27 22.29
CA PRO A 87 4.76 10.73 21.02
C PRO A 87 3.85 11.95 21.20
N ALA A 88 4.00 12.95 20.33
CA ALA A 88 3.18 14.17 20.36
C ALA A 88 1.69 13.89 20.08
N ARG A 89 1.41 12.83 19.31
CA ARG A 89 0.05 12.38 18.97
C ARG A 89 -0.10 10.88 19.29
N PRO A 90 -0.43 10.52 20.54
CA PRO A 90 -0.47 9.12 20.98
C PRO A 90 -1.43 8.22 20.20
N SER A 91 -2.54 8.78 19.68
CA SER A 91 -3.49 8.11 18.80
C SER A 91 -2.84 7.62 17.50
N LEU A 92 -2.08 8.48 16.83
CA LEU A 92 -1.34 8.14 15.60
C LEU A 92 -0.23 7.12 15.87
N ALA A 93 0.48 7.28 16.99
CA ALA A 93 1.50 6.33 17.41
C ALA A 93 0.92 4.94 17.67
N ARG A 94 -0.23 4.86 18.34
CA ARG A 94 -0.95 3.59 18.58
C ARG A 94 -1.41 2.97 17.27
N PHE A 95 -1.99 3.77 16.36
CA PHE A 95 -2.44 3.30 15.05
C PHE A 95 -1.30 2.63 14.28
N ILE A 96 -0.18 3.34 14.07
CA ILE A 96 0.89 2.81 13.23
C ILE A 96 1.65 1.66 13.90
N ASN A 97 1.79 1.64 15.22
CA ASN A 97 2.40 0.50 15.91
C ASN A 97 1.51 -0.75 15.85
N GLY A 98 0.18 -0.59 15.79
CA GLY A 98 -0.74 -1.70 15.54
C GLY A 98 -0.50 -2.34 14.18
N ILE A 99 -0.40 -1.51 13.13
CA ILE A 99 -0.04 -1.97 11.77
C ILE A 99 1.32 -2.67 11.80
N VAL A 100 2.35 -2.05 12.37
CA VAL A 100 3.69 -2.64 12.40
C VAL A 100 3.73 -3.96 13.16
N LEU A 101 2.96 -4.10 14.24
CA LEU A 101 2.83 -5.38 14.95
C LEU A 101 2.29 -6.48 14.04
N GLY A 102 1.23 -6.19 13.28
CA GLY A 102 0.59 -7.14 12.36
C GLY A 102 1.36 -7.40 11.06
N GLU A 103 2.29 -6.52 10.67
CA GLU A 103 2.91 -6.59 9.35
C GLU A 103 4.41 -6.92 9.41
N GLU A 104 5.15 -6.31 10.35
CA GLU A 104 6.59 -6.55 10.53
C GLU A 104 6.87 -7.76 11.42
N SER A 105 5.94 -8.07 12.34
CA SER A 105 6.15 -9.04 13.42
C SER A 105 4.91 -9.88 13.72
N ASP A 106 4.17 -10.29 12.69
CA ASP A 106 3.03 -11.20 12.83
C ASP A 106 3.48 -12.61 13.27
N VAL A 107 2.55 -13.54 13.26
CA VAL A 107 2.78 -14.97 13.42
C VAL A 107 2.38 -15.76 12.18
N ASP A 108 3.08 -16.86 11.92
CA ASP A 108 2.69 -17.84 10.91
C ASP A 108 1.58 -18.79 11.43
N ALA A 109 1.14 -19.72 10.57
CA ALA A 109 0.13 -20.70 10.91
C ALA A 109 0.51 -21.65 12.07
N ASP A 110 1.79 -21.72 12.44
CA ASP A 110 2.30 -22.49 13.58
C ASP A 110 2.52 -21.61 14.83
N GLY A 111 2.16 -20.32 14.77
CA GLY A 111 2.34 -19.34 15.85
C GLY A 111 3.76 -18.81 15.99
N ARG A 112 4.63 -18.99 14.99
CA ARG A 112 6.01 -18.47 15.02
C ARG A 112 6.07 -17.07 14.43
N ALA A 113 6.89 -16.20 15.02
CA ALA A 113 7.07 -14.84 14.54
C ALA A 113 7.53 -14.81 13.07
N ALA A 114 6.84 -14.02 12.24
CA ALA A 114 7.10 -13.83 10.83
C ALA A 114 6.59 -12.46 10.36
N SER A 115 7.29 -11.82 9.42
CA SER A 115 6.72 -10.67 8.72
C SER A 115 5.72 -11.12 7.66
N HIS A 116 4.79 -10.24 7.26
CA HIS A 116 3.90 -10.51 6.13
C HIS A 116 4.66 -10.78 4.83
N PHE A 117 5.85 -10.20 4.65
CA PHE A 117 6.72 -10.54 3.53
C PHE A 117 7.23 -11.99 3.60
N ASP A 118 7.61 -12.46 4.79
CA ASP A 118 8.02 -13.86 5.00
C ASP A 118 6.84 -14.83 4.77
N LEU A 119 5.64 -14.48 5.26
CA LEU A 119 4.42 -15.24 5.02
C LEU A 119 4.12 -15.35 3.51
N TYR A 120 4.27 -14.26 2.77
CA TYR A 120 4.07 -14.25 1.32
C TYR A 120 5.10 -15.12 0.59
N LEU A 121 6.38 -15.03 0.97
CA LEU A 121 7.43 -15.89 0.39
C LEU A 121 7.21 -17.37 0.71
N ALA A 122 6.76 -17.71 1.91
CA ALA A 122 6.41 -19.09 2.28
C ALA A 122 5.21 -19.60 1.46
N ALA A 123 4.22 -18.74 1.21
CA ALA A 123 3.11 -19.07 0.32
C ALA A 123 3.56 -19.25 -1.13
N MET A 124 4.49 -18.42 -1.62
CA MET A 124 5.11 -18.58 -2.94
C MET A 124 5.81 -19.94 -3.05
N GLU A 125 6.59 -20.32 -2.05
CA GLU A 125 7.31 -21.60 -2.03
C GLU A 125 6.37 -22.81 -2.03
N GLU A 126 5.28 -22.75 -1.25
CA GLU A 126 4.27 -23.82 -1.22
C GLU A 126 3.66 -24.07 -2.60
N VAL A 127 3.28 -23.01 -3.31
CA VAL A 127 2.67 -23.15 -4.63
C VAL A 127 3.70 -23.40 -5.73
N GLY A 128 5.01 -23.27 -5.44
CA GLY A 128 6.10 -23.40 -6.42
C GLY A 128 6.30 -22.16 -7.30
N ALA A 129 5.98 -20.96 -6.79
CA ALA A 129 6.26 -19.70 -7.44
C ALA A 129 7.75 -19.31 -7.28
N PRO A 130 8.36 -18.65 -8.28
CA PRO A 130 9.76 -18.28 -8.21
C PRO A 130 10.02 -17.16 -7.18
N THR A 131 10.80 -17.45 -6.13
CA THR A 131 11.17 -16.48 -5.09
C THR A 131 12.56 -15.86 -5.26
N LYS A 132 13.37 -16.40 -6.17
CA LYS A 132 14.79 -16.01 -6.34
C LYS A 132 14.98 -14.52 -6.60
N SER A 133 14.15 -13.90 -7.44
CA SER A 133 14.24 -12.47 -7.75
C SER A 133 13.92 -11.60 -6.54
N ALA A 134 12.84 -11.89 -5.80
CA ALA A 134 12.49 -11.17 -4.58
C ALA A 134 13.58 -11.31 -3.50
N ARG A 135 14.11 -12.53 -3.29
CA ARG A 135 15.20 -12.75 -2.33
C ARG A 135 16.49 -12.04 -2.73
N ARG A 136 16.85 -12.04 -4.03
CA ARG A 136 18.01 -11.29 -4.52
C ARG A 136 17.83 -9.79 -4.38
N PHE A 137 16.62 -9.27 -4.63
CA PHE A 137 16.29 -7.86 -4.44
C PHE A 137 16.54 -7.43 -2.99
N ILE A 138 16.00 -8.16 -2.01
CA ILE A 138 16.25 -7.88 -0.58
C ILE A 138 17.74 -7.96 -0.24
N ALA A 139 18.48 -8.92 -0.80
CA ALA A 139 19.93 -9.01 -0.58
C ALA A 139 20.67 -7.78 -1.12
N LEU A 140 20.31 -7.29 -2.31
CA LEU A 140 20.89 -6.06 -2.88
C LEU A 140 20.61 -4.84 -2.00
N LEU A 141 19.40 -4.71 -1.45
CA LEU A 141 19.07 -3.61 -0.52
C LEU A 141 19.92 -3.68 0.75
N ARG A 142 20.16 -4.89 1.28
CA ARG A 142 21.07 -5.09 2.44
C ARG A 142 22.52 -4.75 2.11
N GLU A 143 22.93 -4.91 0.85
CA GLU A 143 24.23 -4.49 0.33
C GLU A 143 24.30 -2.96 0.08
N GLY A 144 23.20 -2.22 0.31
CA GLY A 144 23.14 -0.76 0.18
C GLY A 144 22.70 -0.27 -1.20
N ALA A 145 22.15 -1.13 -2.05
CA ALA A 145 21.60 -0.71 -3.34
C ALA A 145 20.33 0.13 -3.14
N GLU A 146 20.14 1.14 -3.98
CA GLU A 146 18.89 1.87 -4.07
C GLU A 146 17.76 0.96 -4.61
N PRO A 147 16.49 1.14 -4.18
CA PRO A 147 15.38 0.31 -4.63
C PRO A 147 15.26 0.18 -6.13
N ARG A 148 15.42 1.30 -6.86
CA ARG A 148 15.35 1.31 -8.33
C ARG A 148 16.41 0.42 -8.97
N ASP A 149 17.66 0.52 -8.49
CA ASP A 149 18.78 -0.27 -9.01
C ASP A 149 18.61 -1.75 -8.68
N GLY A 150 18.10 -2.05 -7.47
CA GLY A 150 17.77 -3.41 -7.06
C GLY A 150 16.71 -4.06 -7.95
N LEU A 151 15.62 -3.34 -8.26
CA LEU A 151 14.54 -3.81 -9.14
C LEU A 151 15.05 -4.06 -10.57
N ALA A 152 15.86 -3.14 -11.10
CA ALA A 152 16.49 -3.27 -12.41
C ALA A 152 17.42 -4.49 -12.47
N ALA A 153 18.23 -4.71 -11.43
CA ALA A 153 19.18 -5.82 -11.36
C ALA A 153 18.49 -7.19 -11.36
N VAL A 154 17.30 -7.32 -10.76
CA VAL A 154 16.51 -8.56 -10.77
C VAL A 154 15.52 -8.65 -11.93
N ARG A 155 15.51 -7.64 -12.82
CA ARG A 155 14.72 -7.59 -14.06
C ARG A 155 13.23 -7.77 -13.80
N VAL A 156 12.67 -7.00 -12.86
CA VAL A 156 11.22 -7.00 -12.65
C VAL A 156 10.50 -6.46 -13.90
N PRO A 157 9.23 -6.84 -14.11
CA PRO A 157 8.39 -6.25 -15.15
C PRO A 157 8.21 -4.74 -14.96
N ALA A 158 8.08 -3.99 -16.06
CA ALA A 158 7.98 -2.53 -16.03
C ALA A 158 6.83 -2.01 -15.15
N ALA A 159 5.70 -2.74 -15.09
CA ALA A 159 4.58 -2.39 -14.22
C ALA A 159 4.92 -2.48 -12.72
N VAL A 160 5.78 -3.44 -12.34
CA VAL A 160 6.30 -3.57 -10.97
C VAL A 160 7.26 -2.43 -10.66
N GLU A 161 8.21 -2.14 -11.57
CA GLU A 161 9.16 -1.04 -11.39
C GLU A 161 8.45 0.31 -11.22
N ALA A 162 7.46 0.59 -12.09
CA ALA A 162 6.67 1.82 -12.03
C ALA A 162 5.88 1.95 -10.72
N PHE A 163 5.22 0.87 -10.29
CA PHE A 163 4.43 0.87 -9.07
C PHE A 163 5.28 1.09 -7.82
N VAL A 164 6.35 0.30 -7.66
CA VAL A 164 7.26 0.43 -6.52
C VAL A 164 7.96 1.79 -6.55
N GLY A 165 8.36 2.27 -7.74
CA GLY A 165 8.96 3.58 -7.93
C GLY A 165 8.05 4.72 -7.45
N GLU A 166 6.76 4.67 -7.76
CA GLU A 166 5.79 5.66 -7.30
C GLU A 166 5.57 5.61 -5.78
N THR A 167 5.56 4.41 -5.20
CA THR A 167 5.54 4.24 -3.75
C THR A 167 6.78 4.83 -3.09
N MET A 168 7.98 4.54 -3.60
CA MET A 168 9.21 5.08 -3.05
C MET A 168 9.30 6.60 -3.19
N ARG A 169 8.82 7.16 -4.31
CA ARG A 169 8.70 8.62 -4.49
C ARG A 169 7.80 9.25 -3.41
N THR A 170 6.69 8.59 -3.08
CA THR A 170 5.79 9.04 -2.00
C THR A 170 6.48 8.91 -0.63
N VAL A 171 7.17 7.80 -0.38
CA VAL A 171 7.94 7.57 0.86
C VAL A 171 9.05 8.62 1.06
N GLU A 172 9.70 9.07 -0.02
CA GLU A 172 10.83 9.99 0.07
C GLU A 172 10.38 11.47 0.10
N TYR A 173 9.49 11.85 -0.81
CA TYR A 173 9.15 13.27 -1.05
C TYR A 173 7.77 13.68 -0.56
N GLY A 174 6.91 12.72 -0.20
CA GLY A 174 5.56 12.99 0.30
C GLY A 174 5.57 13.61 1.69
N THR A 175 4.63 14.52 1.93
CA THR A 175 4.27 14.96 3.28
C THR A 175 3.71 13.77 4.06
N THR A 176 3.78 13.80 5.40
CA THR A 176 3.24 12.74 6.25
C THR A 176 1.74 12.47 5.96
N LEU A 177 0.98 13.52 5.64
CA LEU A 177 -0.43 13.38 5.26
C LEU A 177 -0.62 12.65 3.93
N GLU A 178 0.18 12.97 2.91
CA GLU A 178 0.12 12.27 1.61
C GLU A 178 0.56 10.81 1.74
N VAL A 179 1.61 10.53 2.51
CA VAL A 179 2.04 9.16 2.81
C VAL A 179 0.92 8.39 3.52
N LEU A 180 0.28 8.99 4.54
CA LEU A 180 -0.82 8.38 5.27
C LEU A 180 -2.01 8.09 4.35
N SER A 181 -2.35 9.02 3.46
CA SER A 181 -3.48 8.85 2.55
C SER A 181 -3.19 7.81 1.46
N SER A 182 -1.97 7.79 0.91
CA SER A 182 -1.51 6.75 -0.01
C SER A 182 -1.49 5.37 0.64
N PHE A 183 -1.01 5.27 1.88
CA PHE A 183 -1.03 4.05 2.68
C PHE A 183 -2.47 3.56 2.89
N LEU A 184 -3.35 4.44 3.39
CA LEU A 184 -4.71 4.05 3.73
C LEU A 184 -5.50 3.60 2.51
N PHE A 185 -5.61 4.42 1.47
CA PHE A 185 -6.52 4.14 0.34
C PHE A 185 -5.88 3.35 -0.79
N GLY A 186 -4.55 3.41 -0.92
CA GLY A 186 -3.82 2.63 -1.91
C GLY A 186 -3.51 1.22 -1.45
N ARG A 187 -3.59 0.94 -0.15
CA ARG A 187 -3.20 -0.35 0.45
C ARG A 187 -4.18 -0.80 1.53
N GLU A 188 -4.13 -0.22 2.72
CA GLU A 188 -4.79 -0.73 3.93
C GLU A 188 -6.31 -0.97 3.78
N ASP A 189 -7.06 0.06 3.43
CA ASP A 189 -8.53 0.03 3.26
C ASP A 189 -8.96 -0.79 2.02
N LEU A 190 -8.03 -1.08 1.12
CA LEU A 190 -8.28 -1.70 -0.17
C LEU A 190 -7.95 -3.20 -0.18
N ILE A 191 -6.91 -3.60 0.55
CA ILE A 191 -6.35 -4.95 0.53
C ILE A 191 -7.39 -6.02 0.94
N PRO A 192 -8.19 -5.86 2.01
CA PRO A 192 -9.22 -6.86 2.38
C PRO A 192 -10.22 -7.10 1.26
N GLU A 193 -10.73 -6.03 0.65
CA GLU A 193 -11.66 -6.10 -0.45
C GLU A 193 -11.04 -6.73 -1.71
N MET A 194 -9.81 -6.35 -2.03
CA MET A 194 -9.07 -6.90 -3.15
C MET A 194 -8.85 -8.40 -2.98
N PHE A 195 -8.42 -8.84 -1.79
CA PHE A 195 -8.18 -10.24 -1.53
C PHE A 195 -9.46 -11.07 -1.38
N ALA A 196 -10.56 -10.49 -0.90
CA ALA A 196 -11.88 -11.15 -0.90
C ALA A 196 -12.34 -11.53 -2.31
N ARG A 197 -11.83 -10.87 -3.36
CA ARG A 197 -12.11 -11.22 -4.77
C ARG A 197 -11.23 -12.36 -5.30
N LEU A 198 -10.07 -12.59 -4.69
CA LEU A 198 -9.16 -13.70 -5.02
C LEU A 198 -9.46 -14.96 -4.20
N LEU A 199 -9.80 -14.79 -2.92
CA LEU A 199 -9.96 -15.87 -1.95
C LEU A 199 -10.87 -17.02 -2.38
N PRO A 200 -12.05 -16.80 -3.01
CA PRO A 200 -12.97 -17.89 -3.35
C PRO A 200 -12.36 -18.96 -4.26
N GLN A 201 -11.35 -18.61 -5.05
CA GLN A 201 -10.66 -19.55 -5.95
C GLN A 201 -9.62 -20.42 -5.22
N TRP A 202 -9.21 -20.01 -4.02
CA TRP A 202 -8.04 -20.56 -3.32
C TRP A 202 -8.32 -21.08 -1.92
N ILE A 203 -9.46 -20.73 -1.31
CA ILE A 203 -9.78 -21.06 0.09
C ILE A 203 -9.78 -22.57 0.37
N GLU A 204 -10.33 -23.38 -0.55
CA GLU A 204 -10.36 -24.85 -0.43
C GLU A 204 -9.13 -25.54 -1.07
N SER A 205 -8.18 -24.77 -1.61
CA SER A 205 -7.03 -25.33 -2.32
C SER A 205 -6.01 -25.93 -1.36
N ARG A 206 -5.89 -27.26 -1.37
CA ARG A 206 -4.86 -27.97 -0.58
C ARG A 206 -3.43 -27.62 -1.01
N GLN A 207 -3.25 -27.12 -2.24
CA GLN A 207 -1.97 -26.73 -2.82
C GLN A 207 -1.56 -25.28 -2.50
N ALA A 208 -2.47 -24.47 -1.95
CA ALA A 208 -2.24 -23.04 -1.70
C ALA A 208 -2.73 -22.62 -0.30
N ARG A 209 -2.60 -23.50 0.71
CA ARG A 209 -3.11 -23.28 2.07
C ARG A 209 -2.41 -22.10 2.75
N ARG A 210 -1.11 -21.91 2.54
CA ARG A 210 -0.37 -20.75 3.07
C ARG A 210 -0.80 -19.45 2.38
N PHE A 211 -1.14 -19.50 1.10
CA PHE A 211 -1.69 -18.34 0.39
C PHE A 211 -3.10 -18.00 0.92
N ALA A 212 -3.96 -19.00 1.10
CA ALA A 212 -5.28 -18.81 1.70
C ALA A 212 -5.16 -18.23 3.12
N TYR A 213 -4.25 -18.76 3.94
CA TYR A 213 -3.93 -18.21 5.27
C TYR A 213 -3.49 -16.74 5.19
N TYR A 214 -2.52 -16.41 4.33
CA TYR A 214 -2.05 -15.03 4.14
C TYR A 214 -3.19 -14.08 3.78
N VAL A 215 -4.07 -14.49 2.85
CA VAL A 215 -5.24 -13.69 2.47
C VAL A 215 -6.23 -13.54 3.63
N GLN A 216 -6.52 -14.63 4.34
CA GLN A 216 -7.43 -14.64 5.47
C GLN A 216 -6.95 -13.67 6.56
N ARG A 217 -5.63 -13.64 6.84
CA ARG A 217 -5.02 -12.70 7.80
C ARG A 217 -5.31 -11.24 7.46
N HIS A 218 -5.21 -10.84 6.18
CA HIS A 218 -5.52 -9.47 5.78
C HIS A 218 -7.01 -9.14 5.87
N ILE A 219 -7.89 -10.12 5.64
CA ILE A 219 -9.34 -9.89 5.81
C ILE A 219 -9.70 -9.71 7.29
N GLU A 220 -9.09 -10.50 8.18
CA GLU A 220 -9.37 -10.51 9.62
C GLU A 220 -8.68 -9.35 10.37
N LEU A 221 -7.41 -9.07 10.07
CA LEU A 221 -6.64 -8.02 10.75
C LEU A 221 -7.00 -6.62 10.25
N ASP A 222 -7.02 -6.42 8.94
CA ASP A 222 -7.09 -5.07 8.37
C ASP A 222 -8.55 -4.60 8.30
N GLY A 223 -9.50 -5.54 8.23
CA GLY A 223 -10.94 -5.27 8.11
C GLY A 223 -11.60 -4.68 9.36
N ASP A 224 -11.27 -5.18 10.55
CA ASP A 224 -12.04 -4.86 11.77
C ASP A 224 -11.43 -3.73 12.61
N ASP A 225 -10.10 -3.63 12.69
CA ASP A 225 -9.44 -2.66 13.60
C ASP A 225 -8.69 -1.54 12.87
N HIS A 226 -8.01 -1.84 11.76
CA HIS A 226 -7.09 -0.92 11.13
C HIS A 226 -7.77 0.10 10.21
N GLY A 227 -8.77 -0.31 9.42
CA GLY A 227 -9.56 0.59 8.58
C GLY A 227 -10.13 1.78 9.36
N PRO A 228 -10.99 1.57 10.39
CA PRO A 228 -11.53 2.66 11.20
C PRO A 228 -10.46 3.50 11.91
N ALA A 229 -9.36 2.89 12.35
CA ALA A 229 -8.25 3.61 12.98
C ALA A 229 -7.51 4.51 11.99
N GLY A 230 -7.30 4.06 10.76
CA GLY A 230 -6.70 4.84 9.68
C GLY A 230 -7.54 6.05 9.28
N GLN A 231 -8.88 5.90 9.25
CA GLN A 231 -9.78 7.03 8.99
C GLN A 231 -9.68 8.11 10.06
N ARG A 232 -9.64 7.71 11.34
CA ARG A 232 -9.43 8.65 12.46
C ARG A 232 -8.05 9.31 12.38
N ALA A 233 -7.01 8.55 12.06
CA ALA A 233 -5.65 9.07 11.90
C ALA A 233 -5.58 10.12 10.78
N LEU A 234 -6.26 9.88 9.66
CA LEU A 234 -6.31 10.83 8.55
C LEU A 234 -7.06 12.10 8.93
N ALA A 235 -8.22 11.98 9.58
CA ALA A 235 -8.98 13.12 10.06
C ALA A 235 -8.20 13.97 11.06
N GLU A 236 -7.49 13.34 12.00
CA GLU A 236 -6.62 14.03 12.95
C GLU A 236 -5.45 14.75 12.26
N MET A 237 -4.88 14.14 11.22
CA MET A 237 -3.78 14.73 10.45
C MET A 237 -4.23 15.88 9.55
N ALA A 238 -5.40 15.78 8.94
CA ALA A 238 -5.93 16.78 8.02
C ALA A 238 -6.60 17.97 8.74
N GLY A 239 -7.23 17.73 9.89
CA GLY A 239 -7.98 18.74 10.64
C GLY A 239 -9.07 19.40 9.78
N ASP A 240 -9.26 20.71 9.96
CA ASP A 240 -10.25 21.52 9.23
C ASP A 240 -9.67 22.18 7.96
N GLU A 241 -8.44 21.81 7.56
CA GLU A 241 -7.76 22.46 6.45
C GLU A 241 -8.18 21.84 5.11
N ALA A 242 -9.00 22.57 4.34
CA ALA A 242 -9.44 22.12 3.02
C ALA A 242 -8.27 21.79 2.05
N ALA A 243 -7.12 22.46 2.19
CA ALA A 243 -5.93 22.15 1.40
C ALA A 243 -5.32 20.78 1.76
N ALA A 244 -5.32 20.42 3.04
CA ALA A 244 -4.86 19.13 3.53
C ALA A 244 -5.71 17.99 2.95
N TRP A 245 -7.03 18.12 3.01
CA TRP A 245 -7.95 17.14 2.43
C TRP A 245 -7.79 16.98 0.91
N ARG A 246 -7.55 18.07 0.17
CA ARG A 246 -7.25 17.99 -1.27
C ARG A 246 -5.93 17.28 -1.57
N ALA A 247 -4.89 17.52 -0.77
CA ALA A 247 -3.60 16.83 -0.91
C ALA A 247 -3.74 15.34 -0.61
N ALA A 248 -4.43 14.99 0.48
CA ALA A 248 -4.76 13.61 0.81
C ALA A 248 -5.52 12.92 -0.33
N ALA A 249 -6.56 13.56 -0.87
CA ALA A 249 -7.34 12.99 -1.97
C ALA A 249 -6.50 12.77 -3.24
N GLY A 250 -5.59 13.69 -3.57
CA GLY A 250 -4.66 13.53 -4.69
C GLY A 250 -3.68 12.38 -4.50
N ALA A 251 -3.14 12.21 -3.29
CA ALA A 251 -2.27 11.08 -2.97
C ALA A 251 -3.00 9.74 -3.02
N ALA A 252 -4.21 9.66 -2.46
CA ALA A 252 -5.07 8.48 -2.52
C ALA A 252 -5.41 8.08 -3.96
N GLU A 253 -5.85 9.04 -4.77
CA GLU A 253 -6.17 8.82 -6.19
C GLU A 253 -4.95 8.31 -6.96
N SER A 254 -3.78 8.93 -6.77
CA SER A 254 -2.53 8.53 -7.43
C SER A 254 -2.11 7.11 -7.03
N ALA A 255 -2.22 6.76 -5.74
CA ALA A 255 -1.89 5.43 -5.24
C ALA A 255 -2.80 4.32 -5.82
N ILE A 256 -4.10 4.61 -5.96
CA ILE A 256 -5.07 3.69 -6.59
C ILE A 256 -4.79 3.55 -8.08
N VAL A 257 -4.51 4.65 -8.78
CA VAL A 257 -4.18 4.61 -10.22
C VAL A 257 -2.90 3.83 -10.48
N ALA A 258 -1.86 4.00 -9.65
CA ALA A 258 -0.65 3.20 -9.74
C ALA A 258 -0.94 1.71 -9.55
N ARG A 259 -1.81 1.34 -8.61
CA ARG A 259 -2.23 -0.05 -8.39
C ARG A 259 -2.98 -0.63 -9.59
N ILE A 260 -3.84 0.16 -10.23
CA ILE A 260 -4.52 -0.25 -11.47
C ILE A 260 -3.50 -0.53 -12.55
N ALA A 261 -2.49 0.33 -12.74
CA ALA A 261 -1.44 0.11 -13.73
C ALA A 261 -0.60 -1.14 -13.44
N LEU A 262 -0.32 -1.44 -12.15
CA LEU A 262 0.28 -2.72 -11.76
C LEU A 262 -0.61 -3.89 -12.20
N TRP A 263 -1.92 -3.81 -11.93
CA TRP A 263 -2.88 -4.85 -12.29
C TRP A 263 -3.06 -5.02 -13.80
N ASP A 264 -3.03 -3.95 -14.58
CA ASP A 264 -3.02 -4.01 -16.04
C ASP A 264 -1.80 -4.81 -16.54
N GLY A 265 -0.61 -4.50 -16.00
CA GLY A 265 0.63 -5.21 -16.35
C GLY A 265 0.62 -6.68 -15.93
N VAL A 266 0.16 -6.97 -14.72
CA VAL A 266 0.01 -8.35 -14.23
C VAL A 266 -0.98 -9.11 -15.11
N HIS A 267 -2.15 -8.54 -15.40
CA HIS A 267 -3.17 -9.19 -16.22
C HIS A 267 -2.69 -9.48 -17.64
N ALA A 268 -1.95 -8.55 -18.26
CA ALA A 268 -1.33 -8.77 -19.56
C ALA A 268 -0.34 -9.95 -19.54
N ASP A 269 0.48 -10.07 -18.49
CA ASP A 269 1.43 -11.18 -18.35
C ASP A 269 0.74 -12.52 -18.03
N LEU A 270 -0.37 -12.50 -17.27
CA LEU A 270 -1.19 -13.69 -17.02
C LEU A 270 -1.84 -14.24 -18.30
N ALA A 271 -2.18 -13.38 -19.25
CA ALA A 271 -2.76 -13.79 -20.53
C ALA A 271 -1.75 -14.57 -21.41
N ALA A 272 -0.45 -14.48 -21.12
CA ALA A 272 0.60 -15.23 -21.80
C ALA A 272 0.91 -16.60 -21.14
N VAL A 273 0.19 -16.96 -20.07
CA VAL A 273 0.29 -18.23 -19.32
C VAL A 273 -0.86 -19.16 -19.67
#